data_AF-A0A6A4FEA2-F1
#
_entry.id   AF-A0A6A4FEA2-F1
#
_cell.length_a   1.000
_cell.length_b   1.000
_cell.length_c   1.000
_cell.angle_alpha   90.00
_cell.angle_beta   90.00
_cell.angle_gamma   90.00
#
_symmetry.space_group_name_H-M   'P 1'
#
loop_
_entity.id
_entity.type
_entity.pdbx_description
1 polymer ?
#
loop_
_entity_poly.entity_id
_entity_poly.type
_entity_poly.pdbx_seq_one_letter_code
_entity_poly.pdbx_strand_id
1 'polypeptide(L)'
;MAARDAEWRQFFALCSELRAVKNTKGVSGAVEKLQSFLNDDRARQLVHRWRSWGYVLNCLLHVLKEELRAYLSLSQGRKRKTSARPKTPQLRYWHYLRTELETAHAAADGPMLHLDPNGRDCICQLFAFSAAVIDRRTDVELERSFETQVDKEAWLTVEVLVQFRVYCVVLDYKDWENMLELALGSISPALGRDLVGDSATAATRARVTRFLVKNCPFDLTERDVLLRVVQEIENWFEAAKGETTEKDADSLLLVIASTLMETLTDLMTTYFGSMGPWMLKRGVTVLEFIVVSNKPRKNGLRGAPAEFLMQFLKLYQHNVAAEPDLCHLPPAKLLREMKKLVHVAMGAEEMNLLMTHFNSAREQRLGNALGIDDQGIRHLACTADIIFYHDCLVSECMQSSGVLTQDEELFDPFAVDLSTKHGIGGWNIQVCH
;
A
#
# COMPACT_ATOMS: atom_id res chain seq x y z
N MET A 1 -43.61 -11.48 -18.36
CA MET A 1 -42.55 -12.00 -19.26
C MET A 1 -42.20 -10.99 -20.35
N ALA A 2 -43.16 -10.51 -21.15
CA ALA A 2 -42.91 -9.54 -22.23
C ALA A 2 -42.18 -8.24 -21.82
N ALA A 3 -42.46 -7.67 -20.64
CA ALA A 3 -41.76 -6.46 -20.16
C ALA A 3 -40.29 -6.72 -19.78
N ARG A 4 -39.99 -7.87 -19.16
CA ARG A 4 -38.61 -8.29 -18.82
C ARG A 4 -37.79 -8.53 -20.09
N ASP A 5 -38.43 -9.07 -21.13
CA ASP A 5 -37.79 -9.28 -22.44
C ASP A 5 -37.53 -7.95 -23.18
N ALA A 6 -38.38 -6.94 -22.98
CA ALA A 6 -38.20 -5.60 -23.55
C ALA A 6 -37.01 -4.86 -22.92
N GLU A 7 -36.88 -4.86 -21.59
CA GLU A 7 -35.74 -4.25 -20.88
C GLU A 7 -34.42 -4.92 -21.26
N TRP A 8 -34.39 -6.25 -21.36
CA TRP A 8 -33.21 -6.98 -21.83
C TRP A 8 -32.83 -6.61 -23.27
N ARG A 9 -33.80 -6.53 -24.19
CA ARG A 9 -33.56 -6.13 -25.58
C ARG A 9 -33.05 -4.69 -25.69
N GLN A 10 -33.60 -3.77 -24.91
CA GLN A 10 -33.12 -2.39 -24.83
C GLN A 10 -31.67 -2.35 -24.36
N PHE A 11 -31.36 -3.03 -23.25
CA PHE A 11 -30.01 -3.14 -22.72
C PHE A 11 -29.03 -3.72 -23.76
N PHE A 12 -29.41 -4.81 -24.42
CA PHE A 12 -28.60 -5.46 -25.44
C PHE A 12 -28.34 -4.55 -26.65
N ALA A 13 -29.35 -3.79 -27.08
CA ALA A 13 -29.22 -2.81 -28.14
C ALA A 13 -28.24 -1.69 -27.77
N LEU A 14 -28.32 -1.14 -26.55
CA LEU A 14 -27.38 -0.13 -26.05
C LEU A 14 -25.92 -0.62 -26.06
N CYS A 15 -25.68 -1.85 -25.59
CA CYS A 15 -24.36 -2.46 -25.63
C CYS A 15 -23.87 -2.75 -27.06
N SER A 16 -24.79 -3.07 -27.97
CA SER A 16 -24.47 -3.29 -29.39
C SER A 16 -24.11 -1.98 -30.10
N GLU A 17 -24.80 -0.88 -29.77
CA GLU A 17 -24.45 0.46 -30.24
C GLU A 17 -23.02 0.85 -29.82
N LEU A 18 -22.64 0.58 -28.56
CA LEU A 18 -21.28 0.85 -28.07
C LEU A 18 -20.21 0.03 -28.81
N ARG A 19 -20.46 -1.25 -29.09
CA ARG A 19 -19.54 -2.07 -29.90
C ARG A 19 -19.43 -1.62 -31.35
N ALA A 20 -20.49 -1.07 -31.91
CA ALA A 20 -20.51 -0.63 -33.30
C ALA A 20 -19.70 0.65 -33.53
N VAL A 21 -19.27 1.33 -32.46
CA VAL A 21 -18.37 2.48 -32.51
C VAL A 21 -17.03 2.08 -33.16
N LYS A 22 -16.66 2.77 -34.24
CA LYS A 22 -15.38 2.58 -34.96
C LYS A 22 -14.49 3.83 -34.96
N ASN A 23 -15.02 4.95 -34.51
CA ASN A 23 -14.34 6.24 -34.45
C ASN A 23 -15.01 7.14 -33.41
N THR A 24 -14.41 8.29 -33.11
CA THR A 24 -14.88 9.22 -32.08
C THR A 24 -16.24 9.87 -32.40
N LYS A 25 -16.75 9.78 -33.64
CA LYS A 25 -18.09 10.27 -33.99
C LYS A 25 -19.13 9.24 -33.59
N GLY A 26 -20.04 9.64 -32.70
CA GLY A 26 -21.11 8.77 -32.18
C GLY A 26 -20.82 8.16 -30.80
N VAL A 27 -19.58 8.26 -30.30
CA VAL A 27 -19.22 7.81 -28.94
C VAL A 27 -20.07 8.50 -27.88
N SER A 28 -20.16 9.83 -27.92
CA SER A 28 -20.90 10.60 -26.92
C SER A 28 -22.36 10.16 -26.83
N GLY A 29 -23.06 10.07 -27.96
CA GLY A 29 -24.46 9.66 -27.98
C GLY A 29 -24.68 8.22 -27.50
N ALA A 30 -23.81 7.27 -27.89
CA ALA A 30 -23.93 5.89 -27.43
C ALA A 30 -23.70 5.76 -25.92
N VAL A 31 -22.68 6.46 -25.39
CA VAL A 31 -22.38 6.47 -23.96
C VAL A 31 -23.48 7.19 -23.17
N GLU A 32 -23.98 8.33 -23.64
CA GLU A 32 -25.07 9.09 -22.99
C GLU A 32 -26.36 8.27 -22.87
N LYS A 33 -26.71 7.49 -23.90
CA LYS A 33 -27.86 6.57 -23.82
C LYS A 33 -27.66 5.47 -22.78
N LEU A 34 -26.46 4.87 -22.70
CA LEU A 34 -26.16 3.88 -21.66
C LEU A 34 -26.17 4.51 -20.27
N GLN A 35 -25.58 5.69 -20.10
CA GLN A 35 -25.59 6.46 -18.85
C GLN A 35 -27.02 6.75 -18.41
N SER A 36 -27.87 7.21 -19.32
CA SER A 36 -29.29 7.45 -19.02
C SER A 36 -30.01 6.19 -18.56
N PHE A 37 -29.66 5.02 -19.11
CA PHE A 37 -30.22 3.74 -18.70
C PHE A 37 -29.71 3.30 -17.32
N LEU A 38 -28.39 3.39 -17.07
CA LEU A 38 -27.78 2.97 -15.81
C LEU A 38 -27.99 3.96 -14.66
N ASN A 39 -28.45 5.18 -14.92
CA ASN A 39 -28.85 6.12 -13.87
C ASN A 39 -30.11 5.67 -13.10
N ASP A 40 -30.88 4.70 -13.62
CA ASP A 40 -32.00 4.09 -12.92
C ASP A 40 -31.53 2.89 -12.08
N ASP A 41 -31.77 2.94 -10.77
CA ASP A 41 -31.43 1.86 -9.84
C ASP A 41 -32.10 0.54 -10.20
N ARG A 42 -33.33 0.59 -10.72
CA ARG A 42 -34.02 -0.62 -11.20
C ARG A 42 -33.25 -1.24 -12.37
N ALA A 43 -32.78 -0.44 -13.30
CA ALA A 43 -32.00 -0.91 -14.43
C ALA A 43 -30.66 -1.51 -13.98
N ARG A 44 -29.96 -0.89 -13.01
CA ARG A 44 -28.74 -1.46 -12.41
C ARG A 44 -28.99 -2.81 -11.76
N GLN A 45 -30.07 -2.95 -11.00
CA GLN A 45 -30.46 -4.22 -10.38
C GLN A 45 -30.77 -5.29 -11.44
N LEU A 46 -31.35 -4.92 -12.58
CA LEU A 46 -31.57 -5.84 -13.70
C LEU A 46 -30.25 -6.30 -14.32
N VAL A 47 -29.31 -5.39 -14.60
CA VAL A 47 -27.97 -5.73 -15.11
C VAL A 47 -27.24 -6.68 -14.16
N HIS A 48 -27.35 -6.41 -12.86
CA HIS A 48 -26.81 -7.29 -11.82
C HIS A 48 -27.46 -8.69 -11.84
N ARG A 49 -28.80 -8.76 -11.87
CA ARG A 49 -29.54 -10.04 -11.95
C ARG A 49 -29.24 -10.84 -13.22
N TRP A 50 -28.97 -10.16 -14.33
CA TRP A 50 -28.57 -10.81 -15.58
C TRP A 50 -27.11 -11.24 -15.60
N ARG A 51 -26.30 -10.83 -14.61
CA ARG A 51 -24.84 -11.01 -14.60
C ARG A 51 -24.17 -10.42 -15.84
N SER A 52 -24.66 -9.28 -16.29
CA SER A 52 -24.23 -8.66 -17.56
C SER A 52 -23.23 -7.53 -17.39
N TRP A 53 -22.69 -7.32 -16.18
CA TRP A 53 -21.69 -6.29 -15.92
C TRP A 53 -20.43 -6.47 -16.77
N GLY A 54 -19.91 -7.70 -16.89
CA GLY A 54 -18.77 -7.98 -17.78
C GLY A 54 -19.03 -7.60 -19.23
N TYR A 55 -20.27 -7.80 -19.70
CA TYR A 55 -20.69 -7.44 -21.05
C TYR A 55 -20.71 -5.92 -21.27
N VAL A 56 -21.27 -5.14 -20.32
CA VAL A 56 -21.28 -3.67 -20.38
C VAL A 56 -19.87 -3.11 -20.33
N LEU A 57 -19.07 -3.56 -19.37
CA LEU A 57 -17.72 -3.05 -19.13
C LEU A 57 -16.81 -3.35 -20.33
N ASN A 58 -16.93 -4.52 -20.97
CA ASN A 58 -16.23 -4.79 -22.22
C ASN A 58 -16.65 -3.84 -23.36
N CYS A 59 -17.94 -3.48 -23.46
CA CYS A 59 -18.38 -2.49 -24.45
C CYS A 59 -17.81 -1.10 -24.18
N LEU A 60 -17.77 -0.69 -22.92
CA LEU A 60 -17.15 0.57 -22.50
C LEU A 60 -15.64 0.57 -22.73
N LEU A 61 -14.97 -0.56 -22.48
CA LEU A 61 -13.54 -0.72 -22.73
C LEU A 61 -13.24 -0.63 -24.23
N HIS A 62 -14.09 -1.19 -25.09
CA HIS A 62 -13.97 -1.01 -26.53
C HIS A 62 -13.99 0.47 -26.89
N VAL A 63 -14.97 1.22 -26.39
CA VAL A 63 -15.06 2.67 -26.61
C VAL A 63 -13.82 3.41 -26.11
N LEU A 64 -13.31 3.06 -24.93
CA LEU A 64 -12.09 3.64 -24.36
C LEU A 64 -10.86 3.35 -25.24
N LYS A 65 -10.70 2.10 -25.69
CA LYS A 65 -9.63 1.69 -26.62
C LYS A 65 -9.72 2.48 -27.93
N GLU A 66 -10.91 2.75 -28.44
CA GLU A 66 -11.11 3.58 -29.64
C GLU A 66 -10.75 5.05 -29.40
N GLU A 67 -11.13 5.63 -28.26
CA GLU A 67 -10.79 7.02 -27.89
C GLU A 67 -9.27 7.19 -27.75
N LEU A 68 -8.63 6.25 -27.06
CA LEU A 68 -7.19 6.27 -26.81
C LEU A 68 -6.38 5.67 -27.97
N ARG A 69 -7.01 5.14 -29.02
CA ARG A 69 -6.30 4.53 -30.15
C ARG A 69 -5.28 5.48 -30.75
N ALA A 70 -5.64 6.74 -30.96
CA ALA A 70 -4.72 7.74 -31.51
C ALA A 70 -3.52 7.93 -30.58
N TYR A 71 -3.77 8.11 -29.28
CA TYR A 71 -2.76 8.26 -28.22
C TYR A 71 -1.82 7.04 -28.13
N LEU A 72 -2.36 5.82 -28.20
CA LEU A 72 -1.59 4.57 -28.16
C LEU A 72 -0.88 4.25 -29.49
N SER A 73 -1.41 4.69 -30.63
CA SER A 73 -0.80 4.43 -31.94
C SER A 73 0.38 5.36 -32.26
N LEU A 74 0.48 6.51 -31.60
CA LEU A 74 1.58 7.46 -31.75
C LEU A 74 2.93 6.89 -31.28
N SER A 75 2.93 5.87 -30.42
CA SER A 75 4.14 5.21 -29.92
C SER A 75 4.68 4.10 -30.85
N GLN A 76 3.87 3.57 -31.78
CA GLN A 76 4.29 2.45 -32.66
C GLN A 76 5.12 2.90 -33.88
N GLY A 77 5.82 4.03 -33.82
CA GLY A 77 6.80 4.47 -34.83
C GLY A 77 6.23 4.80 -36.23
N ARG A 78 4.93 4.59 -36.49
CA ARG A 78 4.31 4.97 -37.76
C ARG A 78 4.06 6.48 -37.78
N LYS A 79 5.03 7.21 -38.33
CA LYS A 79 4.86 8.60 -38.81
C LYS A 79 3.71 8.66 -39.83
N ARG A 80 2.46 8.73 -39.37
CA ARG A 80 1.36 9.20 -40.22
C ARG A 80 1.55 10.70 -40.41
N LYS A 81 1.67 11.12 -41.67
CA LYS A 81 1.58 12.53 -42.07
C LYS A 81 0.15 13.00 -41.83
N THR A 82 -0.20 13.29 -40.58
CA THR A 82 -1.44 13.97 -40.22
C THR A 82 -1.08 15.37 -39.75
N SER A 83 -1.43 16.37 -40.54
CA SER A 83 -1.17 17.80 -40.31
C SER A 83 -2.02 18.43 -39.20
N ALA A 84 -2.86 17.64 -38.52
CA ALA A 84 -3.67 18.08 -37.41
C ALA A 84 -3.13 17.47 -36.11
N ARG A 85 -2.84 18.32 -35.12
CA ARG A 85 -2.54 17.87 -33.75
C ARG A 85 -3.71 16.98 -33.30
N PRO A 86 -3.48 15.71 -32.93
CA PRO A 86 -4.55 14.83 -32.52
C PRO A 86 -5.27 15.47 -31.33
N LYS A 87 -6.61 15.52 -31.39
CA LYS A 87 -7.42 16.08 -30.32
C LYS A 87 -7.16 15.26 -29.05
N THR A 88 -6.75 15.93 -27.97
CA THR A 88 -6.50 15.29 -26.68
C THR A 88 -7.77 14.56 -26.22
N PRO A 89 -7.67 13.26 -25.90
CA PRO A 89 -8.76 12.48 -25.30
C PRO A 89 -9.30 13.15 -24.03
N GLN A 90 -10.60 13.01 -23.75
CA GLN A 90 -11.22 13.73 -22.62
C GLN A 90 -11.21 12.91 -21.32
N LEU A 91 -10.80 11.63 -21.35
CA LEU A 91 -10.72 10.67 -20.24
C LEU A 91 -12.02 10.40 -19.47
N ARG A 92 -13.08 11.18 -19.73
CA ARG A 92 -14.42 11.02 -19.14
C ARG A 92 -14.99 9.61 -19.30
N TYR A 93 -14.65 8.92 -20.39
CA TYR A 93 -15.13 7.56 -20.63
C TYR A 93 -14.33 6.52 -19.83
N TRP A 94 -13.05 6.76 -19.57
CA TRP A 94 -12.26 5.93 -18.66
C TRP A 94 -12.80 6.08 -17.25
N HIS A 95 -12.94 7.32 -16.79
CA HIS A 95 -13.49 7.61 -15.47
C HIS A 95 -14.88 6.97 -15.29
N TYR A 96 -15.76 7.09 -16.30
CA TYR A 96 -17.07 6.47 -16.28
C TYR A 96 -16.99 4.93 -16.19
N LEU A 97 -16.12 4.29 -17.00
CA LEU A 97 -15.89 2.85 -16.94
C LEU A 97 -15.45 2.42 -15.53
N ARG A 98 -14.49 3.12 -14.93
CA ARG A 98 -13.99 2.84 -13.58
C ARG A 98 -15.09 2.97 -12.54
N THR A 99 -15.90 4.03 -12.60
CA THR A 99 -17.03 4.23 -11.68
C THR A 99 -18.07 3.11 -11.81
N GLU A 100 -18.38 2.65 -13.03
CA GLU A 100 -19.31 1.52 -13.21
C GLU A 100 -18.68 0.20 -12.75
N LEU A 101 -17.37 0.01 -12.90
CA LEU A 101 -16.63 -1.14 -12.34
C LEU A 101 -16.72 -1.18 -10.80
N GLU A 102 -16.50 -0.04 -10.14
CA GLU A 102 -16.64 0.08 -8.68
C GLU A 102 -18.09 -0.15 -8.22
N THR A 103 -19.06 0.42 -8.96
CA THR A 103 -20.49 0.27 -8.69
C THR A 103 -20.93 -1.19 -8.81
N ALA A 104 -20.42 -1.92 -9.80
CA ALA A 104 -20.71 -3.34 -9.98
C ALA A 104 -20.33 -4.16 -8.74
N HIS A 105 -19.29 -3.76 -8.01
CA HIS A 105 -18.87 -4.44 -6.78
C HIS A 105 -19.70 -4.02 -5.56
N ALA A 106 -19.99 -2.72 -5.43
CA ALA A 106 -20.77 -2.19 -4.30
C ALA A 106 -22.20 -2.73 -4.27
N ALA A 107 -22.84 -2.88 -5.44
CA ALA A 107 -24.22 -3.38 -5.54
C ALA A 107 -24.35 -4.89 -5.31
N ALA A 108 -23.23 -5.62 -5.28
CA ALA A 108 -23.17 -7.08 -5.29
C ALA A 108 -22.69 -7.69 -3.97
N ASP A 109 -22.46 -6.87 -2.94
CA ASP A 109 -21.74 -7.25 -1.72
C ASP A 109 -20.37 -7.92 -2.01
N GLY A 110 -19.72 -7.58 -3.14
CA GLY A 110 -18.41 -8.14 -3.50
C GLY A 110 -18.09 -8.23 -5.01
N PRO A 111 -16.91 -8.76 -5.35
CA PRO A 111 -16.45 -8.89 -6.74
C PRO A 111 -17.24 -9.95 -7.51
N MET A 112 -17.87 -9.59 -8.63
CA MET A 112 -18.75 -10.51 -9.37
C MET A 112 -18.29 -10.88 -10.78
N LEU A 113 -17.35 -10.13 -11.36
CA LEU A 113 -16.92 -10.36 -12.76
C LEU A 113 -16.22 -11.72 -12.95
N HIS A 114 -15.64 -12.29 -11.90
CA HIS A 114 -15.01 -13.61 -11.96
C HIS A 114 -16.01 -14.77 -12.12
N LEU A 115 -17.31 -14.52 -11.91
CA LEU A 115 -18.35 -15.55 -11.89
C LEU A 115 -18.81 -15.99 -13.29
N ASP A 116 -18.55 -15.18 -14.33
CA ASP A 116 -18.97 -15.49 -15.71
C ASP A 116 -17.85 -15.26 -16.74
N PRO A 117 -17.89 -15.90 -17.93
CA PRO A 117 -16.83 -15.79 -18.92
C PRO A 117 -16.60 -14.37 -19.47
N ASN A 118 -17.65 -13.56 -19.64
CA ASN A 118 -17.49 -12.20 -20.15
C ASN A 118 -16.85 -11.31 -19.10
N GLY A 119 -17.19 -11.50 -17.82
CA GLY A 119 -16.56 -10.79 -16.72
C GLY A 119 -15.08 -11.15 -16.57
N ARG A 120 -14.71 -12.44 -16.71
CA ARG A 120 -13.29 -12.87 -16.71
C ARG A 120 -12.49 -12.24 -17.83
N ASP A 121 -13.01 -12.30 -19.05
CA ASP A 121 -12.41 -11.65 -20.21
C ASP A 121 -12.27 -10.12 -20.00
N CYS A 122 -13.29 -9.49 -19.42
CA CYS A 122 -13.23 -8.07 -19.06
C CYS A 122 -12.11 -7.76 -18.08
N ILE A 123 -11.90 -8.59 -17.04
CA ILE A 123 -10.79 -8.43 -16.09
C ILE A 123 -9.46 -8.48 -16.83
N CYS A 124 -9.21 -9.53 -17.62
CA CYS A 124 -7.97 -9.69 -18.38
C CYS A 124 -7.72 -8.51 -19.31
N GLN A 125 -8.75 -8.09 -20.07
CA GLN A 125 -8.61 -7.00 -21.02
C GLN A 125 -8.40 -5.64 -20.37
N LEU A 126 -9.08 -5.35 -19.25
CA LEU A 126 -8.86 -4.10 -18.51
C LEU A 126 -7.47 -4.07 -17.89
N PHE A 127 -7.05 -5.18 -17.30
CA PHE A 127 -5.72 -5.30 -16.69
C PHE A 127 -4.61 -5.09 -17.74
N ALA A 128 -4.64 -5.86 -18.83
CA ALA A 128 -3.66 -5.76 -19.91
C ALA A 128 -3.65 -4.37 -20.56
N PHE A 129 -4.83 -3.76 -20.75
CA PHE A 129 -4.93 -2.41 -21.30
C PHE A 129 -4.28 -1.37 -20.38
N SER A 130 -4.60 -1.39 -19.08
CA SER A 130 -4.01 -0.47 -18.10
C SER A 130 -2.50 -0.68 -17.96
N ALA A 131 -2.04 -1.94 -17.91
CA ALA A 131 -0.60 -2.25 -17.85
C ALA A 131 0.14 -1.72 -19.08
N ALA A 132 -0.41 -1.87 -20.28
CA ALA A 132 0.17 -1.32 -21.51
C ALA A 132 0.21 0.22 -21.55
N VAL A 133 -0.73 0.88 -20.85
CA VAL A 133 -0.74 2.35 -20.70
C VAL A 133 0.34 2.78 -19.70
N ILE A 134 0.52 2.05 -18.60
CA ILE A 134 1.51 2.33 -17.56
C ILE A 134 2.94 2.09 -18.05
N ASP A 135 3.21 0.97 -18.73
CA ASP A 135 4.55 0.63 -19.27
C ASP A 135 4.96 1.53 -20.45
N ARG A 136 4.07 2.44 -20.86
CA ARG A 136 4.28 3.25 -22.05
C ARG A 136 5.39 4.28 -21.83
N ARG A 137 6.55 4.02 -22.42
CA ARG A 137 7.63 5.01 -22.61
C ARG A 137 7.36 5.83 -23.87
N THR A 138 7.00 7.10 -23.73
CA THR A 138 6.83 8.01 -24.88
C THR A 138 7.86 9.13 -24.91
N ASP A 139 8.59 9.23 -26.02
CA ASP A 139 9.45 10.38 -26.35
C ASP A 139 8.66 11.55 -26.97
N VAL A 140 7.32 11.49 -26.95
CA VAL A 140 6.45 12.46 -27.63
C VAL A 140 6.09 13.59 -26.66
N GLU A 141 6.33 14.83 -27.06
CA GLU A 141 5.91 16.05 -26.35
C GLU A 141 4.37 16.20 -26.32
N LEU A 142 3.69 15.38 -25.52
CA LEU A 142 2.32 15.64 -25.10
C LEU A 142 2.32 16.60 -23.91
N GLU A 143 1.16 17.19 -23.62
CA GLU A 143 0.98 17.94 -22.38
C GLU A 143 1.22 17.01 -21.19
N ARG A 144 2.26 17.29 -20.40
CA ARG A 144 2.62 16.52 -19.20
C ARG A 144 1.43 16.30 -18.26
N SER A 145 0.55 17.30 -18.15
CA SER A 145 -0.68 17.21 -17.34
C SER A 145 -1.65 16.13 -17.83
N PHE A 146 -1.78 15.94 -19.15
CA PHE A 146 -2.62 14.90 -19.73
C PHE A 146 -2.01 13.51 -19.51
N GLU A 147 -0.69 13.36 -19.69
CA GLU A 147 -0.02 12.08 -19.45
C GLU A 147 -0.14 11.64 -17.99
N THR A 148 0.01 12.57 -17.03
CA THR A 148 -0.24 12.31 -15.61
C THR A 148 -1.69 11.85 -15.35
N GLN A 149 -2.68 12.43 -16.02
CA GLN A 149 -4.08 12.00 -15.84
C GLN A 149 -4.35 10.61 -16.43
N VAL A 150 -3.78 10.30 -17.60
CA VAL A 150 -3.91 8.97 -18.21
C VAL A 150 -3.26 7.91 -17.32
N ASP A 151 -2.04 8.16 -16.85
CA ASP A 151 -1.32 7.27 -15.93
C ASP A 151 -2.13 7.05 -14.65
N LYS A 152 -2.69 8.13 -14.07
CA LYS A 152 -3.54 8.06 -12.89
C LYS A 152 -4.77 7.15 -13.09
N GLU A 153 -5.51 7.30 -14.18
CA GLU A 153 -6.69 6.46 -14.43
C GLU A 153 -6.30 4.99 -14.66
N ALA A 154 -5.14 4.73 -15.28
CA ALA A 154 -4.62 3.37 -15.44
C ALA A 154 -4.29 2.72 -14.08
N TRP A 155 -3.55 3.43 -13.21
CA TRP A 155 -3.23 2.95 -11.87
C TRP A 155 -4.46 2.73 -10.99
N LEU A 156 -5.42 3.65 -11.01
CA LEU A 156 -6.68 3.49 -10.27
C LEU A 156 -7.49 2.30 -10.79
N THR A 157 -7.47 2.05 -12.10
CA THR A 157 -8.13 0.87 -12.68
C THR A 157 -7.47 -0.41 -12.22
N VAL A 158 -6.14 -0.48 -12.21
CA VAL A 158 -5.41 -1.65 -11.68
C VAL A 158 -5.71 -1.85 -10.21
N GLU A 159 -5.70 -0.79 -9.40
CA GLU A 159 -6.03 -0.83 -7.97
C GLU A 159 -7.39 -1.50 -7.71
N VAL A 160 -8.42 -1.09 -8.45
CA VAL A 160 -9.77 -1.67 -8.34
C VAL A 160 -9.81 -3.15 -8.73
N LEU A 161 -8.97 -3.59 -9.66
CA LEU A 161 -8.91 -4.99 -10.08
C LEU A 161 -8.15 -5.86 -9.08
N VAL A 162 -6.99 -5.40 -8.60
CA VAL A 162 -6.08 -6.23 -7.78
C VAL A 162 -6.47 -6.26 -6.30
N GLN A 163 -7.38 -5.40 -5.84
CA GLN A 163 -7.90 -5.43 -4.47
C GLN A 163 -8.65 -6.73 -4.14
N PHE A 164 -9.09 -7.49 -5.15
CA PHE A 164 -9.80 -8.76 -4.96
C PHE A 164 -8.97 -9.96 -5.41
N ARG A 165 -8.66 -10.86 -4.48
CA ARG A 165 -7.99 -12.14 -4.79
C ARG A 165 -8.66 -12.93 -5.91
N VAL A 166 -9.99 -12.97 -5.95
CA VAL A 166 -10.73 -13.69 -7.00
C VAL A 166 -10.52 -13.13 -8.40
N TYR A 167 -10.10 -11.86 -8.54
CA TYR A 167 -9.74 -11.28 -9.85
C TYR A 167 -8.30 -11.58 -10.19
N CYS A 168 -7.39 -11.54 -9.21
CA CYS A 168 -6.00 -11.96 -9.43
C CYS A 168 -5.90 -13.42 -9.89
N VAL A 169 -6.77 -14.31 -9.41
CA VAL A 169 -6.88 -15.72 -9.86
C VAL A 169 -7.19 -15.85 -11.37
N VAL A 170 -7.84 -14.84 -11.96
CA VAL A 170 -8.19 -14.85 -13.40
C VAL A 170 -6.98 -14.46 -14.27
N LEU A 171 -5.98 -13.79 -13.69
CA LEU A 171 -4.81 -13.31 -14.43
C LEU A 171 -3.79 -14.44 -14.63
N ASP A 172 -3.12 -14.42 -15.77
CA ASP A 172 -1.95 -15.27 -15.99
C ASP A 172 -0.78 -14.78 -15.13
N TYR A 173 0.06 -15.71 -14.65
CA TYR A 173 1.23 -15.39 -13.82
C TYR A 173 2.11 -14.32 -14.46
N LYS A 174 2.33 -14.42 -15.78
CA LYS A 174 3.19 -13.48 -16.51
C LYS A 174 2.64 -12.05 -16.49
N ASP A 175 1.34 -11.88 -16.67
CA ASP A 175 0.71 -10.56 -16.66
C ASP A 175 0.76 -9.96 -15.25
N TRP A 176 0.48 -10.78 -14.23
CA TRP A 176 0.61 -10.39 -12.83
C TRP A 176 2.07 -10.01 -12.48
N GLU A 177 3.05 -10.81 -12.89
CA GLU A 177 4.47 -10.59 -12.62
C GLU A 177 4.97 -9.31 -13.29
N ASN A 178 4.65 -9.10 -14.57
CA ASN A 178 5.00 -7.86 -15.28
C ASN A 178 4.42 -6.63 -14.56
N MET A 179 3.17 -6.71 -14.10
CA MET A 179 2.54 -5.61 -13.38
C MET A 179 3.19 -5.38 -12.00
N LEU A 180 3.60 -6.44 -11.31
CA LEU A 180 4.36 -6.32 -10.06
C LEU A 180 5.72 -5.65 -10.31
N GLU A 181 6.42 -6.01 -11.39
CA GLU A 181 7.69 -5.37 -11.78
C GLU A 181 7.47 -3.88 -12.09
N LEU A 182 6.40 -3.52 -12.80
CA LEU A 182 6.04 -2.12 -13.04
C LEU A 182 5.73 -1.38 -11.73
N ALA A 183 4.95 -1.99 -10.83
CA ALA A 183 4.58 -1.39 -9.56
C ALA A 183 5.79 -1.17 -8.64
N LEU A 184 6.67 -2.17 -8.50
CA LEU A 184 7.92 -2.07 -7.76
C LEU A 184 8.87 -1.04 -8.39
N GLY A 185 9.04 -1.09 -9.72
CA GLY A 185 9.83 -0.11 -10.44
C GLY A 185 9.31 1.32 -10.21
N SER A 186 8.00 1.51 -10.21
CA SER A 186 7.38 2.83 -10.02
C SER A 186 7.58 3.44 -8.63
N ILE A 187 7.95 2.64 -7.63
CA ILE A 187 8.33 3.10 -6.29
C ILE A 187 9.83 3.03 -6.06
N SER A 188 10.62 2.50 -6.99
CA SER A 188 12.06 2.28 -6.76
C SER A 188 12.84 3.61 -6.77
N PRO A 189 13.68 3.88 -5.75
CA PRO A 189 14.51 5.09 -5.72
C PRO A 189 15.57 5.13 -6.82
N ALA A 190 15.89 3.98 -7.43
CA ALA A 190 16.92 3.84 -8.47
C ALA A 190 16.61 4.59 -9.78
N LEU A 191 15.36 5.01 -10.01
CA LEU A 191 14.96 5.72 -11.23
C LEU A 191 15.17 7.26 -11.17
N GLY A 192 15.43 7.86 -9.99
CA GLY A 192 15.60 9.32 -9.78
C GLY A 192 14.34 10.17 -10.09
N ARG A 193 14.14 11.47 -9.74
CA ARG A 193 14.78 12.44 -8.82
C ARG A 193 13.90 12.76 -7.59
N ASP A 194 12.70 12.17 -7.47
CA ASP A 194 11.82 12.31 -6.30
C ASP A 194 11.45 10.92 -5.79
N LEU A 195 11.66 10.63 -4.50
CA LEU A 195 11.29 9.37 -3.82
C LEU A 195 9.82 8.96 -4.04
N VAL A 196 8.97 9.94 -4.34
CA VAL A 196 7.52 9.82 -4.48
C VAL A 196 7.09 9.81 -5.96
N GLY A 197 7.97 10.20 -6.89
CA GLY A 197 7.61 10.44 -8.29
C GLY A 197 6.44 11.42 -8.41
N ASP A 198 5.47 11.12 -9.29
CA ASP A 198 4.20 11.87 -9.37
C ASP A 198 3.36 11.71 -8.10
N SER A 199 3.25 12.80 -7.32
CA SER A 199 2.51 12.80 -6.05
C SER A 199 1.04 12.42 -6.20
N ALA A 200 0.44 12.63 -7.38
CA ALA A 200 -0.96 12.33 -7.63
C ALA A 200 -1.27 10.81 -7.68
N THR A 201 -0.25 9.97 -7.93
CA THR A 201 -0.41 8.52 -8.11
C THR A 201 0.43 7.69 -7.14
N ALA A 202 1.38 8.28 -6.42
CA ALA A 202 2.35 7.57 -5.59
C ALA A 202 1.71 6.64 -4.54
N ALA A 203 0.69 7.14 -3.83
CA ALA A 203 -0.04 6.34 -2.85
C ALA A 203 -0.80 5.18 -3.50
N THR A 204 -1.38 5.39 -4.69
CA THR A 204 -2.04 4.32 -5.45
C THR A 204 -1.04 3.26 -5.90
N ARG A 205 0.14 3.65 -6.39
CA ARG A 205 1.21 2.73 -6.79
C ARG A 205 1.62 1.82 -5.63
N ALA A 206 1.82 2.38 -4.44
CA ALA A 206 2.12 1.61 -3.23
C ALA A 206 0.98 0.64 -2.86
N ARG A 207 -0.29 1.07 -2.95
CA ARG A 207 -1.45 0.19 -2.66
C ARG A 207 -1.59 -0.92 -3.70
N VAL A 208 -1.32 -0.63 -4.97
CA VAL A 208 -1.29 -1.65 -6.03
C VAL A 208 -0.20 -2.70 -5.74
N THR A 209 1.01 -2.29 -5.36
CA THR A 209 2.06 -3.22 -4.91
C THR A 209 1.57 -4.11 -3.76
N ARG A 210 0.98 -3.50 -2.72
CA ARG A 210 0.42 -4.23 -1.58
C ARG A 210 -0.62 -5.27 -2.03
N PHE A 211 -1.59 -4.84 -2.84
CA PHE A 211 -2.68 -5.70 -3.28
C PHE A 211 -2.22 -6.82 -4.21
N LEU A 212 -1.32 -6.55 -5.15
CA LEU A 212 -0.74 -7.58 -6.03
C LEU A 212 -0.13 -8.71 -5.23
N VAL A 213 0.61 -8.37 -4.17
CA VAL A 213 1.29 -9.33 -3.30
C VAL A 213 0.31 -10.02 -2.35
N LYS A 214 -0.52 -9.25 -1.63
CA LYS A 214 -1.49 -9.78 -0.65
C LYS A 214 -2.52 -10.71 -1.28
N ASN A 215 -3.00 -10.35 -2.47
CA ASN A 215 -4.02 -11.08 -3.20
C ASN A 215 -3.44 -12.02 -4.26
N CYS A 216 -2.13 -12.28 -4.23
CA CYS A 216 -1.48 -13.17 -5.18
C CYS A 216 -2.06 -14.60 -5.07
N PRO A 217 -2.48 -15.22 -6.18
CA PRO A 217 -2.94 -16.61 -6.19
C PRO A 217 -1.78 -17.61 -6.32
N PHE A 218 -0.56 -17.14 -6.57
CA PHE A 218 0.63 -17.96 -6.82
C PHE A 218 1.49 -18.07 -5.56
N ASP A 219 2.26 -19.15 -5.47
CA ASP A 219 3.27 -19.28 -4.42
C ASP A 219 4.45 -18.35 -4.72
N LEU A 220 4.65 -17.33 -3.87
CA LEU A 220 5.72 -16.36 -4.02
C LEU A 220 7.10 -16.92 -3.63
N THR A 221 7.16 -18.09 -3.00
CA THR A 221 8.42 -18.71 -2.54
C THR A 221 9.19 -19.40 -3.66
N GLU A 222 8.51 -19.94 -4.69
CA GLU A 222 9.14 -20.78 -5.72
C GLU A 222 9.96 -20.00 -6.77
N ARG A 223 9.98 -18.65 -6.73
CA ARG A 223 10.48 -17.80 -7.83
C ARG A 223 11.24 -16.54 -7.41
N ASP A 224 11.78 -16.51 -6.20
CA ASP A 224 12.50 -15.35 -5.63
C ASP A 224 11.71 -14.03 -5.61
N VAL A 225 10.39 -14.09 -5.82
CA VAL A 225 9.52 -12.90 -5.86
C VAL A 225 9.47 -12.25 -4.47
N LEU A 226 9.39 -13.06 -3.40
CA LEU A 226 9.46 -12.55 -2.03
C LEU A 226 10.72 -11.74 -1.77
N LEU A 227 11.90 -12.26 -2.15
CA LEU A 227 13.16 -11.56 -1.97
C LEU A 227 13.16 -10.23 -2.73
N ARG A 228 12.72 -10.23 -3.99
CA ARG A 228 12.67 -9.03 -4.82
C ARG A 228 11.78 -7.95 -4.22
N VAL A 229 10.58 -8.32 -3.74
CA VAL A 229 9.66 -7.39 -3.09
C VAL A 229 10.29 -6.79 -1.82
N VAL A 230 10.90 -7.63 -0.96
CA VAL A 230 11.55 -7.15 0.26
C VAL A 230 12.71 -6.20 -0.06
N GLN A 231 13.52 -6.54 -1.07
CA GLN A 231 14.67 -5.73 -1.46
C GLN A 231 14.26 -4.36 -2.01
N GLU A 232 13.26 -4.29 -2.90
CA GLU A 232 12.81 -3.00 -3.43
C GLU A 232 12.14 -2.13 -2.34
N ILE A 233 11.38 -2.75 -1.43
CA ILE A 233 10.79 -2.02 -0.30
C ILE A 233 11.88 -1.52 0.66
N GLU A 234 12.88 -2.33 0.99
CA GLU A 234 14.02 -1.90 1.80
C GLU A 234 14.76 -0.73 1.15
N ASN A 235 15.09 -0.84 -0.14
CA ASN A 235 15.76 0.23 -0.88
C ASN A 235 14.97 1.55 -0.79
N TRP A 236 13.63 1.48 -0.88
CA TRP A 236 12.77 2.65 -0.70
C TRP A 236 12.91 3.25 0.71
N PHE A 237 12.85 2.42 1.77
CA PHE A 237 13.02 2.90 3.15
C PHE A 237 14.40 3.48 3.40
N GLU A 238 15.46 2.90 2.84
CA GLU A 238 16.83 3.42 2.96
C GLU A 238 16.92 4.82 2.37
N ALA A 239 16.37 5.03 1.17
CA ALA A 239 16.30 6.35 0.55
C ALA A 239 15.45 7.33 1.37
N ALA A 240 14.35 6.87 1.96
CA ALA A 240 13.42 7.70 2.72
C ALA A 240 14.00 8.25 4.04
N LYS A 241 15.02 7.60 4.63
CA LYS A 241 15.66 8.06 5.89
C LYS A 241 16.32 9.44 5.75
N GLY A 242 16.79 9.80 4.56
CA GLY A 242 17.45 11.07 4.29
C GLY A 242 16.50 12.25 4.10
N GLU A 243 15.20 11.99 3.97
CA GLU A 243 14.17 13.01 3.74
C GLU A 243 13.62 13.55 5.07
N THR A 244 13.38 14.86 5.15
CA THR A 244 12.88 15.48 6.39
C THR A 244 11.40 15.16 6.60
N THR A 245 11.10 14.25 7.53
CA THR A 245 9.73 13.87 7.93
C THR A 245 9.10 14.83 8.96
N GLU A 246 9.77 15.96 9.26
CA GLU A 246 9.63 16.63 10.56
C GLU A 246 8.35 17.45 10.78
N LYS A 247 7.46 17.67 9.80
CA LYS A 247 6.38 18.66 10.00
C LYS A 247 4.94 18.30 9.63
N ASP A 248 4.68 17.27 8.82
CA ASP A 248 3.31 16.91 8.45
C ASP A 248 3.00 15.43 8.73
N ALA A 249 2.07 15.19 9.67
CA ALA A 249 1.57 13.86 10.00
C ALA A 249 0.89 13.17 8.79
N ASP A 250 0.42 13.97 7.83
CA ASP A 250 -0.22 13.54 6.57
C ASP A 250 0.72 13.66 5.36
N SER A 251 2.04 13.70 5.59
CA SER A 251 2.97 13.70 4.46
C SER A 251 2.78 12.45 3.61
N LEU A 252 2.72 12.64 2.29
CA LEU A 252 2.56 11.55 1.33
C LEU A 252 3.61 10.45 1.49
N LEU A 253 4.81 10.82 1.94
CA LEU A 253 5.89 9.90 2.29
C LEU A 253 5.46 8.92 3.40
N LEU A 254 4.80 9.39 4.47
CA LEU A 254 4.30 8.55 5.55
C LEU A 254 3.13 7.65 5.11
N VAL A 255 2.29 8.10 4.17
CA VAL A 255 1.24 7.27 3.57
C VAL A 255 1.85 6.09 2.79
N ILE A 256 2.89 6.36 1.98
CA ILE A 256 3.60 5.33 1.23
C ILE A 256 4.31 4.38 2.21
N ALA A 257 5.08 4.92 3.15
CA ALA A 257 5.77 4.15 4.18
C ALA A 257 4.81 3.22 4.95
N SER A 258 3.64 3.73 5.34
CA SER A 258 2.61 2.91 6.02
C SER A 258 2.13 1.77 5.14
N THR A 259 1.83 2.06 3.87
CA THR A 259 1.37 1.03 2.92
C THR A 259 2.44 -0.04 2.66
N LEU A 260 3.72 0.35 2.60
CA LEU A 260 4.83 -0.59 2.42
C LEU A 260 5.11 -1.41 3.69
N MET A 261 5.01 -0.82 4.88
CA MET A 261 5.05 -1.56 6.15
C MET A 261 3.93 -2.59 6.22
N GLU A 262 2.70 -2.22 5.88
CA GLU A 262 1.57 -3.15 5.80
C GLU A 262 1.82 -4.28 4.78
N THR A 263 2.46 -3.97 3.66
CA THR A 263 2.84 -4.98 2.66
C THR A 263 3.81 -6.01 3.25
N LEU A 264 4.85 -5.55 3.96
CA LEU A 264 5.80 -6.43 4.65
C LEU A 264 5.11 -7.24 5.77
N THR A 265 4.20 -6.62 6.52
CA THR A 265 3.42 -7.30 7.57
C THR A 265 2.49 -8.38 7.02
N ASP A 266 1.78 -8.09 5.91
CA ASP A 266 0.92 -9.07 5.21
C ASP A 266 1.77 -10.26 4.72
N LEU A 267 2.96 -10.00 4.19
CA LEU A 267 3.91 -11.02 3.76
C LEU A 267 4.50 -11.83 4.92
N MET A 268 4.91 -11.20 6.02
CA MET A 268 5.43 -11.89 7.21
C MET A 268 4.36 -12.80 7.83
N THR A 269 3.10 -12.37 7.79
CA THR A 269 1.97 -13.18 8.28
C THR A 269 1.74 -14.40 7.40
N THR A 270 1.83 -14.24 6.07
CA THR A 270 1.50 -15.30 5.10
C THR A 270 2.66 -16.29 4.89
N TYR A 271 3.89 -15.79 4.83
CA TYR A 271 5.11 -16.53 4.46
C TYR A 271 6.13 -16.60 5.60
N PHE A 272 5.66 -16.60 6.86
CA PHE A 272 6.46 -16.43 8.07
C PHE A 272 7.82 -17.14 8.07
N GLY A 273 7.85 -18.45 7.78
CA GLY A 273 9.10 -19.23 7.75
C GLY A 273 10.04 -18.82 6.61
N SER A 274 9.53 -18.69 5.39
CA SER A 274 10.32 -18.37 4.20
C SER A 274 10.82 -16.92 4.18
N MET A 275 10.11 -16.01 4.85
CA MET A 275 10.48 -14.59 4.95
C MET A 275 11.53 -14.31 6.02
N GLY A 276 11.68 -15.21 7.00
CA GLY A 276 12.54 -15.06 8.18
C GLY A 276 13.91 -14.46 7.88
N PRO A 277 14.75 -15.17 7.10
CA PRO A 277 16.10 -14.73 6.75
C PRO A 277 16.17 -13.34 6.12
N TRP A 278 15.27 -13.06 5.18
CA TRP A 278 15.25 -11.81 4.41
C TRP A 278 14.84 -10.64 5.28
N MET A 279 13.79 -10.82 6.08
CA MET A 279 13.29 -9.78 6.97
C MET A 279 14.26 -9.49 8.11
N LEU A 280 14.91 -10.49 8.70
CA LEU A 280 15.91 -10.22 9.76
C LEU A 280 17.11 -9.45 9.24
N LYS A 281 17.54 -9.71 8.00
CA LYS A 281 18.66 -8.99 7.39
C LYS A 281 18.28 -7.56 6.97
N ARG A 282 17.14 -7.39 6.29
CA ARG A 282 16.76 -6.13 5.61
C ARG A 282 15.78 -5.27 6.42
N GLY A 283 14.99 -5.87 7.29
CA GLY A 283 13.96 -5.20 8.09
C GLY A 283 14.52 -4.20 9.11
N VAL A 284 15.80 -4.29 9.47
CA VAL A 284 16.47 -3.28 10.31
C VAL A 284 16.36 -1.87 9.69
N THR A 285 16.46 -1.77 8.36
CA THR A 285 16.29 -0.49 7.65
C THR A 285 14.93 0.14 7.92
N VAL A 286 13.88 -0.68 8.04
CA VAL A 286 12.53 -0.24 8.38
C VAL A 286 12.45 0.20 9.84
N LEU A 287 13.11 -0.51 10.77
CA LEU A 287 13.19 -0.10 12.18
C LEU A 287 13.84 1.27 12.34
N GLU A 288 14.96 1.50 11.66
CA GLU A 288 15.67 2.77 11.67
C GLU A 288 14.79 3.90 11.12
N PHE A 289 14.05 3.66 10.04
CA PHE A 289 13.08 4.61 9.51
C PHE A 289 11.95 4.90 10.52
N ILE A 290 11.40 3.88 11.19
CA ILE A 290 10.36 4.05 12.22
C ILE A 290 10.89 4.94 13.35
N VAL A 291 12.12 4.71 13.82
CA VAL A 291 12.74 5.51 14.87
C VAL A 291 12.82 6.98 14.47
N VAL A 292 13.38 7.27 13.29
CA VAL A 292 13.57 8.64 12.83
C VAL A 292 12.23 9.34 12.59
N SER A 293 11.31 8.70 11.89
CA SER A 293 10.03 9.29 11.48
C SER A 293 9.04 9.48 12.64
N ASN A 294 9.13 8.69 13.71
CA ASN A 294 8.16 8.73 14.82
C ASN A 294 8.66 9.39 16.09
N LYS A 295 9.98 9.58 16.26
CA LYS A 295 10.54 10.31 17.43
C LYS A 295 9.89 11.69 17.69
N PRO A 296 9.58 12.53 16.68
CA PRO A 296 8.95 13.83 16.94
C PRO A 296 7.40 13.78 17.00
N ARG A 297 6.77 12.61 16.76
CA ARG A 297 5.32 12.52 16.55
C ARG A 297 4.59 12.01 17.79
N LYS A 298 3.45 12.64 18.09
CA LYS A 298 2.45 12.06 19.01
C LYS A 298 1.77 10.89 18.32
N ASN A 299 1.59 9.78 19.02
CA ASN A 299 0.99 8.55 18.52
C ASN A 299 1.75 7.92 17.33
N GLY A 300 3.07 8.13 17.25
CA GLY A 300 3.87 7.68 16.10
C GLY A 300 3.93 6.14 15.94
N LEU A 301 3.88 5.41 17.06
CA LEU A 301 3.86 3.94 17.06
C LEU A 301 2.42 3.40 17.07
N ARG A 302 1.57 3.84 16.15
CA ARG A 302 0.20 3.31 15.95
C ARG A 302 0.01 2.85 14.51
N GLY A 303 -0.92 1.91 14.30
CA GLY A 303 -1.22 1.39 12.95
C GLY A 303 -0.06 0.60 12.35
N ALA A 304 0.31 0.91 11.11
CA ALA A 304 1.30 0.15 10.34
C ALA A 304 2.67 -0.04 11.04
N PRO A 305 3.30 1.01 11.65
CA PRO A 305 4.51 0.83 12.45
C PRO A 305 4.37 -0.19 13.59
N ALA A 306 3.27 -0.15 14.34
CA ALA A 306 3.07 -1.06 15.48
C ALA A 306 2.88 -2.51 15.00
N GLU A 307 2.05 -2.72 13.97
CA GLU A 307 1.80 -4.05 13.41
C GLU A 307 3.07 -4.65 12.79
N PHE A 308 3.87 -3.83 12.12
CA PHE A 308 5.18 -4.24 11.60
C PHE A 308 6.11 -4.68 12.73
N LEU A 309 6.26 -3.87 13.78
CA LEU A 309 7.13 -4.17 14.92
C LEU A 309 6.74 -5.47 15.62
N MET A 310 5.45 -5.66 15.90
CA MET A 310 4.95 -6.89 16.53
C MET A 310 5.28 -8.13 15.69
N GLN A 311 5.04 -8.09 14.37
CA GLN A 311 5.34 -9.23 13.50
C GLN A 311 6.85 -9.44 13.32
N PHE A 312 7.64 -8.37 13.20
CA PHE A 312 9.09 -8.45 13.08
C PHE A 312 9.72 -9.10 14.32
N LEU A 313 9.32 -8.68 15.52
CA LEU A 313 9.84 -9.22 16.77
C LEU A 313 9.42 -10.69 16.96
N LYS A 314 8.18 -11.02 16.62
CA LYS A 314 7.72 -12.41 16.59
C LYS A 314 8.56 -13.25 15.63
N LEU A 315 8.83 -12.73 14.43
CA LEU A 315 9.65 -13.39 13.41
C LEU A 315 11.09 -13.59 13.90
N TYR A 316 11.66 -12.60 14.60
CA TYR A 316 12.95 -12.74 15.27
C TYR A 316 12.95 -13.91 16.24
N GLN A 317 12.04 -13.98 17.22
CA GLN A 317 12.02 -15.09 18.21
C GLN A 317 12.07 -16.48 17.59
N HIS A 318 11.35 -16.67 16.48
CA HIS A 318 11.21 -17.97 15.86
C HIS A 318 12.34 -18.31 14.89
N ASN A 319 13.17 -17.33 14.50
CA ASN A 319 14.24 -17.48 13.52
C ASN A 319 15.61 -17.07 14.07
N VAL A 320 15.76 -16.81 15.37
CA VAL A 320 17.07 -16.66 15.99
C VAL A 320 17.79 -18.00 15.92
N ALA A 321 18.80 -18.09 15.06
CA ALA A 321 19.75 -19.19 15.06
C ALA A 321 20.80 -18.95 16.16
N ALA A 322 21.08 -19.97 16.98
CA ALA A 322 22.16 -19.92 17.95
C ALA A 322 23.56 -19.95 17.29
N GLU A 323 23.63 -20.34 16.00
CA GLU A 323 24.85 -20.39 15.22
C GLU A 323 25.16 -19.01 14.60
N PRO A 324 26.31 -18.37 14.94
CA PRO A 324 26.65 -17.02 14.49
C PRO A 324 26.68 -16.87 12.96
N ASP A 325 27.11 -17.90 12.23
CA ASP A 325 27.26 -17.89 10.77
C ASP A 325 25.91 -17.96 10.03
N LEU A 326 24.85 -18.38 10.72
CA LEU A 326 23.47 -18.43 10.23
C LEU A 326 22.61 -17.30 10.81
N CYS A 327 23.20 -16.44 11.65
CA CYS A 327 22.51 -15.35 12.32
C CYS A 327 22.28 -14.17 11.36
N HIS A 328 21.06 -14.08 10.81
CA HIS A 328 20.68 -12.99 9.91
C HIS A 328 20.57 -11.62 10.61
N LEU A 329 20.39 -11.61 11.94
CA LEU A 329 20.38 -10.40 12.77
C LEU A 329 21.00 -10.68 14.15
N PRO A 330 22.21 -10.19 14.43
CA PRO A 330 22.85 -10.38 15.73
C PRO A 330 22.05 -9.75 16.88
N PRO A 331 21.96 -10.41 18.06
CA PRO A 331 21.25 -9.88 19.23
C PRO A 331 21.72 -8.48 19.64
N ALA A 332 23.03 -8.22 19.57
CA ALA A 332 23.59 -6.90 19.91
C ALA A 332 23.10 -5.79 18.97
N LYS A 333 22.94 -6.10 17.67
CA LYS A 333 22.41 -5.16 16.68
C LYS A 333 20.93 -4.90 16.93
N LEU A 334 20.14 -5.94 17.19
CA LEU A 334 18.73 -5.76 17.55
C LEU A 334 18.58 -4.96 18.85
N LEU A 335 19.35 -5.27 19.89
CA LEU A 335 19.32 -4.56 21.17
C LEU A 335 19.55 -3.05 21.00
N ARG A 336 20.48 -2.66 20.12
CA ARG A 336 20.74 -1.25 19.78
C ARG A 336 19.50 -0.57 19.19
N GLU A 337 18.80 -1.23 18.27
CA GLU A 337 17.58 -0.69 17.67
C GLU A 337 16.42 -0.68 18.66
N MET A 338 16.27 -1.72 19.48
CA MET A 338 15.27 -1.79 20.54
C MET A 338 15.43 -0.65 21.55
N LYS A 339 16.67 -0.33 21.95
CA LYS A 339 16.95 0.82 22.81
C LYS A 339 16.43 2.12 22.20
N LYS A 340 16.61 2.34 20.90
CA LYS A 340 16.08 3.53 20.21
C LYS A 340 14.54 3.52 20.17
N LEU A 341 13.93 2.37 19.88
CA LEU A 341 12.48 2.21 19.88
C LEU A 341 11.84 2.44 21.25
N VAL A 342 12.49 2.03 22.35
CA VAL A 342 12.07 2.35 23.72
C VAL A 342 12.01 3.86 23.91
N HIS A 343 12.98 4.63 23.40
CA HIS A 343 12.95 6.10 23.52
C HIS A 343 11.79 6.73 22.73
N VAL A 344 11.40 6.13 21.61
CA VAL A 344 10.23 6.57 20.84
C VAL A 344 8.94 6.21 21.60
N ALA A 345 8.81 4.96 22.07
CA ALA A 345 7.63 4.47 22.75
C ALA A 345 7.39 5.13 24.12
N MET A 346 8.47 5.53 24.80
CA MET A 346 8.46 6.18 26.12
C MET A 346 8.76 7.67 26.03
N GLY A 347 8.54 8.29 24.87
CA GLY A 347 8.69 9.73 24.70
C GLY A 347 7.82 10.51 25.70
N ALA A 348 8.25 11.70 26.12
CA ALA A 348 7.56 12.47 27.16
C ALA A 348 6.07 12.72 26.84
N GLU A 349 5.74 12.95 25.57
CA GLU A 349 4.36 13.12 25.11
C GLU A 349 3.53 11.83 25.20
N GLU A 350 4.11 10.68 24.85
CA GLU A 350 3.44 9.37 24.97
C GLU A 350 3.21 9.00 26.43
N MET A 351 4.22 9.21 27.28
CA MET A 351 4.10 8.99 28.72
C MET A 351 3.04 9.89 29.37
N ASN A 352 2.98 11.16 28.96
CA ASN A 352 1.94 12.06 29.42
C ASN A 352 0.55 11.58 29.00
N LEU A 353 0.39 11.15 27.74
CA LEU A 353 -0.88 10.62 27.22
C LEU A 353 -1.33 9.37 28.00
N LEU A 354 -0.42 8.41 28.20
CA LEU A 354 -0.67 7.20 28.99
C LEU A 354 -1.08 7.52 30.43
N MET A 355 -0.36 8.44 31.08
CA MET A 355 -0.68 8.87 32.44
C MET A 355 -2.03 9.60 32.50
N THR A 356 -2.38 10.41 31.50
CA THR A 356 -3.71 11.05 31.41
C THR A 356 -4.82 10.03 31.27
N HIS A 357 -4.66 9.01 30.42
CA HIS A 357 -5.64 7.92 30.29
C HIS A 357 -5.77 7.12 31.58
N PHE A 358 -4.66 6.74 32.20
CA PHE A 358 -4.65 6.00 33.45
C PHE A 358 -5.34 6.77 34.57
N ASN A 359 -5.03 8.06 34.73
CA ASN A 359 -5.68 8.92 35.72
C ASN A 359 -7.18 9.10 35.45
N SER A 360 -7.57 9.25 34.18
CA SER A 360 -8.99 9.36 33.79
C SER A 360 -9.78 8.08 34.08
N ALA A 361 -9.17 6.91 33.83
CA ALA A 361 -9.74 5.60 34.15
C ALA A 361 -9.86 5.39 35.67
N ARG A 362 -8.80 5.73 36.42
CA ARG A 362 -8.76 5.65 37.89
C ARG A 362 -9.82 6.52 38.55
N GLU A 363 -10.08 7.70 38.02
CA GLU A 363 -11.07 8.65 38.55
C GLU A 363 -12.53 8.33 38.14
N GLN A 364 -12.78 7.19 37.49
CA GLN A 364 -14.11 6.77 37.01
C GLN A 364 -14.80 7.84 36.14
N ARG A 365 -14.02 8.74 35.51
CA ARG A 365 -14.49 9.70 34.52
C ARG A 365 -14.68 8.97 33.20
N LEU A 366 -15.65 8.06 33.18
CA LEU A 366 -15.91 7.11 32.09
C LEU A 366 -16.12 7.79 30.74
N GLY A 367 -16.56 9.06 30.71
CA GLY A 367 -16.64 9.86 29.48
C GLY A 367 -15.29 10.09 28.77
N ASN A 368 -14.17 10.09 29.50
CA ASN A 368 -12.81 10.20 28.94
C ASN A 368 -12.04 8.86 28.98
N ALA A 369 -12.42 7.92 29.85
CA ALA A 369 -11.79 6.59 29.95
C ALA A 369 -12.26 5.60 28.86
N LEU A 370 -13.36 5.88 28.16
CA LEU A 370 -13.84 5.11 26.99
C LEU A 370 -13.10 5.43 25.68
N GLY A 371 -12.00 6.20 25.73
CA GLY A 371 -11.30 6.73 24.55
C GLY A 371 -10.10 5.92 24.04
N ILE A 372 -9.80 4.73 24.58
CA ILE A 372 -8.78 3.85 24.00
C ILE A 372 -9.49 2.98 22.96
N ASP A 373 -9.34 3.34 21.69
CA ASP A 373 -9.78 2.53 20.57
C ASP A 373 -8.85 1.32 20.34
N ASP A 374 -9.20 0.46 19.39
CA ASP A 374 -8.38 -0.71 19.02
C ASP A 374 -6.94 -0.33 18.64
N GLN A 375 -6.71 0.89 18.16
CA GLN A 375 -5.38 1.39 17.81
C GLN A 375 -4.57 1.74 19.07
N GLY A 376 -5.20 2.32 20.09
CA GLY A 376 -4.60 2.57 21.39
C GLY A 376 -4.23 1.27 22.12
N ILE A 377 -5.05 0.22 22.01
CA ILE A 377 -4.72 -1.12 22.55
C ILE A 377 -3.51 -1.71 21.84
N ARG A 378 -3.48 -1.68 20.50
CA ARG A 378 -2.33 -2.17 19.72
C ARG A 378 -1.05 -1.40 20.02
N HIS A 379 -1.15 -0.09 20.21
CA HIS A 379 -0.03 0.74 20.61
C HIS A 379 0.57 0.29 21.96
N LEU A 380 -0.28 0.11 22.97
CA LEU A 380 0.14 -0.37 24.29
C LEU A 380 0.79 -1.74 24.22
N ALA A 381 0.21 -2.67 23.45
CA ALA A 381 0.78 -3.99 23.22
C ALA A 381 2.17 -3.89 22.54
N CYS A 382 2.30 -3.06 21.51
CA CYS A 382 3.57 -2.81 20.85
C CYS A 382 4.62 -2.22 21.81
N THR A 383 4.25 -1.25 22.66
CA THR A 383 5.16 -0.67 23.66
C THR A 383 5.60 -1.72 24.68
N ALA A 384 4.67 -2.55 25.17
CA ALA A 384 4.98 -3.63 26.09
C ALA A 384 5.91 -4.67 25.46
N ASP A 385 5.65 -5.07 24.21
CA ASP A 385 6.54 -5.96 23.45
C ASP A 385 7.93 -5.34 23.33
N ILE A 386 8.05 -4.08 22.88
CA ILE A 386 9.35 -3.41 22.73
C ILE A 386 10.18 -3.49 24.02
N ILE A 387 9.56 -3.18 25.17
CA ILE A 387 10.23 -3.24 26.48
C ILE A 387 10.58 -4.68 26.85
N PHE A 388 9.64 -5.61 26.71
CA PHE A 388 9.86 -7.03 27.03
C PHE A 388 11.03 -7.63 26.24
N TYR A 389 11.07 -7.38 24.93
CA TYR A 389 12.13 -7.87 24.05
C TYR A 389 13.48 -7.23 24.34
N HIS A 390 13.49 -5.93 24.64
CA HIS A 390 14.69 -5.25 25.10
C HIS A 390 15.25 -5.93 26.36
N ASP A 391 14.40 -6.19 27.36
CA ASP A 391 14.84 -6.76 28.65
C ASP A 391 15.31 -8.21 28.52
N CYS A 392 14.69 -9.00 27.63
CA CYS A 392 15.17 -10.35 27.29
C CYS A 392 16.58 -10.28 26.68
N LEU A 393 16.79 -9.42 25.68
CA LEU A 393 18.09 -9.24 25.02
C LEU A 393 19.17 -8.74 25.99
N VAL A 394 18.84 -7.81 26.90
CA VAL A 394 19.76 -7.38 27.95
C VAL A 394 20.14 -8.54 28.86
N SER A 395 19.16 -9.34 29.29
CA SER A 395 19.38 -10.49 30.16
C SER A 395 20.29 -11.54 29.49
N GLU A 396 20.05 -11.85 28.22
CA GLU A 396 20.88 -12.76 27.41
C GLU A 396 22.32 -12.21 27.25
N CYS A 397 22.46 -10.93 26.91
CA CYS A 397 23.76 -10.27 26.81
C CYS A 397 24.53 -10.38 28.14
N MET A 398 23.89 -10.07 29.27
CA MET A 398 24.49 -10.15 30.61
C MET A 398 24.94 -11.58 30.96
N GLN A 399 24.19 -12.61 30.54
CA GLN A 399 24.53 -14.01 30.76
C GLN A 399 25.67 -14.49 29.83
N SER A 400 25.77 -13.93 28.63
CA SER A 400 26.80 -14.25 27.63
C SER A 400 28.13 -13.48 27.78
N SER A 401 28.19 -12.49 28.70
CA SER A 401 29.34 -11.59 28.97
C SER A 401 30.67 -12.26 29.34
N GLY A 402 30.77 -13.59 29.33
CA GLY A 402 32.05 -14.30 29.38
C GLY A 402 32.88 -14.18 28.10
N VAL A 403 32.31 -13.67 26.98
CA VAL A 403 32.96 -13.72 25.65
C VAL A 403 33.03 -12.37 24.89
N LEU A 404 32.32 -11.32 25.32
CA LEU A 404 32.33 -10.02 24.64
C LEU A 404 33.45 -9.10 25.15
N THR A 405 34.70 -9.42 24.80
CA THR A 405 35.85 -8.49 24.90
C THR A 405 36.45 -8.29 23.51
N GLN A 406 35.68 -7.73 22.58
CA GLN A 406 36.17 -7.10 21.35
C GLN A 406 34.98 -6.43 20.66
N ASP A 407 34.61 -5.26 21.20
CA ASP A 407 34.03 -4.13 20.47
C ASP A 407 33.85 -3.02 21.51
N GLU A 408 34.96 -2.31 21.76
CA GLU A 408 35.01 -1.09 22.56
C GLU A 408 34.20 0.01 21.87
N GLU A 409 32.89 -0.01 22.03
CA GLU A 409 31.99 1.15 21.87
C GLU A 409 30.64 0.93 22.58
N LEU A 410 30.52 -0.11 23.42
CA LEU A 410 29.26 -0.50 24.07
C LEU A 410 28.85 0.41 25.25
N PHE A 411 29.74 1.29 25.70
CA PHE A 411 29.48 2.23 26.79
C PHE A 411 30.06 3.59 26.44
N ASP A 412 29.28 4.41 25.74
CA ASP A 412 29.49 5.86 25.75
C ASP A 412 28.64 6.43 26.90
N PRO A 413 29.22 6.81 28.04
CA PRO A 413 28.51 7.48 29.11
C PRO A 413 28.33 8.93 28.67
N PHE A 414 27.29 9.22 27.89
CA PHE A 414 27.03 10.60 27.48
C PHE A 414 26.82 11.47 28.72
N ALA A 415 27.69 12.49 28.79
CA ALA A 415 27.74 13.53 29.78
C ALA A 415 26.35 14.11 30.03
N VAL A 416 25.89 13.98 31.27
CA VAL A 416 24.84 14.83 31.80
C VAL A 416 25.44 16.23 31.86
N ASP A 417 25.02 17.11 30.95
CA ASP A 417 25.29 18.54 31.07
C ASP A 417 24.40 19.10 32.20
N LEU A 418 24.85 18.86 33.43
CA LEU A 418 24.36 19.49 34.66
C LEU A 418 24.86 20.93 34.69
N SER A 419 24.32 21.79 33.82
CA SER A 419 24.39 23.23 34.05
C SER A 419 23.33 23.60 35.09
N THR A 420 23.69 23.42 36.36
CA THR A 420 23.01 24.02 37.49
C THR A 420 23.00 25.55 37.34
N LYS A 421 21.82 26.17 37.29
CA LYS A 421 21.53 27.44 37.99
C LYS A 421 20.02 27.62 38.24
N HIS A 422 19.67 27.37 39.51
CA HIS A 422 18.58 27.95 40.31
C HIS A 422 17.15 27.38 40.16
N GLY A 423 16.64 26.84 41.27
CA GLY A 423 15.19 26.68 41.50
C GLY A 423 14.82 25.48 42.36
N ILE A 424 14.88 25.65 43.68
CA ILE A 424 14.52 24.67 44.72
C ILE A 424 13.06 24.18 44.58
N GLY A 425 12.83 22.88 44.82
CA GLY A 425 11.50 22.32 45.06
C GLY A 425 11.52 20.80 45.24
N GLY A 426 11.94 20.33 46.41
CA GLY A 426 12.06 18.90 46.74
C GLY A 426 10.72 18.17 46.76
N TRP A 427 10.74 16.92 46.29
CA TRP A 427 9.68 15.93 46.53
C TRP A 427 10.33 14.66 47.09
N ASN A 428 10.06 14.40 48.37
CA ASN A 428 10.36 13.15 49.05
C ASN A 428 9.52 12.03 48.42
N ILE A 429 10.17 10.98 47.91
CA ILE A 429 9.53 9.69 47.65
C ILE A 429 9.88 8.79 48.83
N GLN A 430 8.88 8.55 49.66
CA GLN A 430 8.92 7.62 50.77
C GLN A 430 8.71 6.21 50.20
N VAL A 431 9.76 5.38 50.27
CA VAL A 431 9.72 3.96 49.94
C VAL A 431 9.11 3.22 51.13
N CYS A 432 7.96 2.58 50.93
CA CYS A 432 7.42 1.60 51.87
C CYS A 432 7.92 0.21 51.46
N HIS A 433 8.52 -0.48 52.44
CA HIS A 433 8.94 -1.87 52.39
C HIS A 433 7.77 -2.85 52.30
#